data_AF-A0A957ASR4-F1
#
_entry.id   AF-A0A957ASR4-F1
#
_cell.length_a   1.000
_cell.length_b   1.000
_cell.length_c   1.000
_cell.angle_alpha   90.00
_cell.angle_beta   90.00
_cell.angle_gamma   90.00
#
_symmetry.space_group_name_H-M   'P 1'
#
loop_
_entity.id
_entity.type
_entity.pdbx_description
1 polymer ?
#
loop_
_entity_poly.entity_id
_entity_poly.type
_entity_poly.pdbx_seq_one_letter_code
_entity_poly.pdbx_strand_id
1 'polypeptide(L)'
;MYTVHRRKKYVPVCAQPSHQTLCRWLFCCITRTTSTYNSIPVAALSAAHTSKKEDTNVSERETGTVKWFNATKGYGFIARANGSKDVFVHHSEIQSTGYRSLNEGEQVEFTVEQGPKGPQAINVVAL
;
A
#
# COMPACT_ATOMS: atom_id res chain seq x y z
N MET A 1 -38.56 -21.81 23.83
CA MET A 1 -37.43 -22.34 23.04
C MET A 1 -37.44 -21.61 21.69
N TYR A 2 -36.57 -20.62 21.54
CA TYR A 2 -36.63 -19.68 20.40
C TYR A 2 -35.94 -20.26 19.17
N THR A 3 -36.71 -20.43 18.10
CA THR A 3 -36.25 -20.79 16.76
C THR A 3 -35.85 -19.53 16.01
N VAL A 4 -34.54 -19.29 15.80
CA VAL A 4 -34.09 -18.15 14.98
C VAL A 4 -33.74 -18.63 13.58
N HIS A 5 -34.63 -18.31 12.65
CA HIS A 5 -34.49 -18.50 11.21
C HIS A 5 -33.54 -17.48 10.59
N ARG A 6 -32.77 -17.96 9.60
CA ARG A 6 -31.89 -17.23 8.68
C ARG A 6 -32.45 -15.87 8.22
N ARG A 7 -31.59 -14.84 8.20
CA ARG A 7 -31.60 -13.83 7.13
C ARG A 7 -30.18 -13.53 6.63
N LYS A 8 -29.98 -13.88 5.36
CA LYS A 8 -28.96 -13.36 4.43
C LYS A 8 -29.11 -11.83 4.32
N LYS A 9 -27.99 -11.16 3.99
CA LYS A 9 -27.77 -9.86 3.30
C LYS A 9 -26.56 -9.20 3.99
N TYR A 10 -25.49 -8.74 3.33
CA TYR A 10 -25.35 -8.20 2.00
C TYR A 10 -23.85 -8.23 1.62
N VAL A 11 -23.52 -8.74 0.44
CA VAL A 11 -22.19 -8.66 -0.19
C VAL A 11 -22.28 -7.50 -1.19
N PRO A 12 -21.43 -6.45 -1.12
CA PRO A 12 -21.43 -5.43 -2.15
C PRO A 12 -20.72 -5.98 -3.39
N VAL A 13 -21.51 -6.28 -4.42
CA VAL A 13 -21.03 -6.64 -5.76
C VAL A 13 -20.50 -5.39 -6.46
N CYS A 14 -19.32 -5.52 -7.06
CA CYS A 14 -18.67 -4.48 -7.84
C CYS A 14 -19.56 -4.05 -9.03
N ALA A 15 -19.80 -2.75 -9.13
CA ALA A 15 -20.44 -2.13 -10.28
C ALA A 15 -19.48 -2.17 -11.49
N GLN A 16 -19.86 -2.93 -12.51
CA GLN A 16 -19.21 -2.94 -13.82
C GLN A 16 -19.84 -1.86 -14.70
N PRO A 17 -19.05 -1.01 -15.40
CA PRO A 17 -19.54 -0.26 -16.54
C PRO A 17 -19.22 -1.00 -17.85
N SER A 18 -20.26 -1.56 -18.46
CA SER A 18 -20.29 -1.96 -19.87
C SER A 18 -20.78 -0.80 -20.72
N HIS A 19 -20.02 -0.33 -21.72
CA HIS A 19 -20.40 -0.51 -23.13
C HIS A 19 -19.37 0.05 -24.10
N GLN A 20 -19.24 -0.68 -25.20
CA GLN A 20 -18.41 -0.42 -26.36
C GLN A 20 -18.91 0.82 -27.13
N THR A 21 -17.99 1.65 -27.61
CA THR A 21 -18.21 2.52 -28.78
C THR A 21 -17.07 2.31 -29.76
N LEU A 22 -17.33 1.48 -30.76
CA LEU A 22 -16.56 1.30 -31.99
C LEU A 22 -16.96 2.41 -32.97
N CYS A 23 -16.08 3.38 -33.21
CA CYS A 23 -16.04 4.23 -34.42
C CYS A 23 -14.55 4.61 -34.63
N ARG A 24 -13.75 3.87 -35.41
CA ARG A 24 -13.67 3.90 -36.88
C ARG A 24 -13.13 5.24 -37.41
N TRP A 25 -11.84 5.51 -37.21
CA TRP A 25 -11.04 6.44 -38.02
C TRP A 25 -9.67 5.81 -38.32
N LEU A 26 -9.64 4.98 -39.37
CA LEU A 26 -8.43 4.67 -40.11
C LEU A 26 -8.18 5.82 -41.11
N PHE A 27 -6.91 6.15 -41.35
CA PHE A 27 -6.34 7.05 -42.38
C PHE A 27 -6.18 8.54 -42.07
N CYS A 28 -4.94 8.93 -41.70
CA CYS A 28 -4.17 10.02 -42.35
C CYS A 28 -2.67 9.91 -41.93
N CYS A 29 -1.86 9.21 -42.71
CA CYS A 29 -0.73 9.74 -43.52
C CYS A 29 0.47 10.26 -42.70
N ILE A 30 1.53 9.45 -42.55
CA ILE A 30 2.79 9.55 -43.32
C ILE A 30 3.43 10.95 -43.23
N THR A 31 4.44 11.11 -42.38
CA THR A 31 5.71 11.80 -42.71
C THR A 31 6.79 11.46 -41.68
N ARG A 32 7.64 10.54 -42.11
CA ARG A 32 9.02 10.37 -41.69
C ARG A 32 9.81 11.62 -42.10
N THR A 33 10.20 12.46 -41.16
CA THR A 33 11.29 13.44 -41.36
C THR A 33 12.07 13.64 -40.08
N THR A 34 13.32 13.19 -40.14
CA THR A 34 14.43 13.53 -39.25
C THR A 34 14.52 15.05 -39.08
N SER A 35 14.15 15.57 -37.92
CA SER A 35 14.24 17.01 -37.64
C SER A 35 15.42 17.27 -36.71
N THR A 36 16.54 17.59 -37.33
CA THR A 36 17.57 18.53 -36.84
C THR A 36 17.82 18.55 -35.32
N TYR A 37 18.52 17.52 -34.83
CA TYR A 37 19.48 17.74 -33.75
C TYR A 37 20.62 18.56 -34.35
N ASN A 38 20.55 19.89 -34.23
CA ASN A 38 21.69 20.76 -33.92
C ASN A 38 21.26 22.23 -33.99
N SER A 39 21.73 23.00 -33.00
CA SER A 39 21.85 24.45 -32.97
C SER A 39 20.61 25.23 -32.51
N ILE A 40 20.56 25.57 -31.21
CA ILE A 40 20.97 26.91 -30.74
C ILE A 40 21.51 26.78 -29.29
N PRO A 41 22.73 27.30 -29.01
CA PRO A 41 23.35 27.37 -27.70
C PRO A 41 22.83 28.57 -26.91
N VAL A 42 22.97 28.54 -25.58
CA VAL A 42 23.54 29.61 -24.73
C VAL A 42 23.20 29.28 -23.29
N ALA A 43 24.25 29.27 -22.48
CA ALA A 43 24.29 29.16 -21.04
C ALA A 43 23.43 30.22 -20.31
N ALA A 44 22.11 30.13 -20.43
CA ALA A 44 21.17 30.78 -19.53
C ALA A 44 21.01 29.89 -18.30
N LEU A 45 22.00 30.09 -17.42
CA LEU A 45 21.95 29.84 -15.99
C LEU A 45 20.56 30.22 -15.43
N SER A 46 20.01 29.35 -14.59
CA SER A 46 18.85 29.60 -13.71
C SER A 46 17.44 29.22 -14.23
N ALA A 47 17.17 27.91 -14.32
CA ALA A 47 15.88 27.34 -13.91
C ALA A 47 16.05 25.84 -13.57
N ALA A 48 17.03 25.53 -12.73
CA ALA A 48 17.06 24.25 -12.02
C ALA A 48 16.02 24.29 -10.88
N HIS A 49 14.74 24.29 -11.21
CA HIS A 49 13.74 23.72 -10.32
C HIS A 49 13.40 22.34 -10.88
N THR A 50 14.38 21.43 -10.76
CA THR A 50 14.01 20.01 -10.67
C THR A 50 12.97 19.94 -9.56
N SER A 51 11.76 19.61 -9.95
CA SER A 51 10.63 19.42 -9.06
C SER A 51 11.01 18.23 -8.18
N LYS A 52 11.74 18.54 -7.11
CA LYS A 52 11.77 17.72 -5.91
C LYS A 52 10.35 17.85 -5.38
N LYS A 53 9.45 17.00 -5.91
CA LYS A 53 8.22 16.73 -5.19
C LYS A 53 8.73 16.18 -3.87
N GLU A 54 8.59 17.00 -2.85
CA GLU A 54 8.67 16.57 -1.49
C GLU A 54 7.54 15.56 -1.36
N ASP A 55 7.82 14.30 -1.72
CA ASP A 55 7.02 13.18 -1.29
C ASP A 55 7.23 13.21 0.21
N THR A 56 6.36 13.93 0.92
CA THR A 56 6.16 13.71 2.33
C THR A 56 5.84 12.23 2.40
N ASN A 57 6.86 11.42 2.65
CA ASN A 57 6.75 10.03 3.00
C ASN A 57 6.10 10.05 4.38
N VAL A 58 4.81 10.39 4.40
CA VAL A 58 3.92 9.85 5.40
C VAL A 58 3.83 8.40 4.98
N SER A 59 4.87 7.64 5.35
CA SER A 59 4.76 6.23 5.61
C SER A 59 3.51 6.13 6.46
N GLU A 60 2.40 5.67 5.88
CA GLU A 60 1.14 5.55 6.60
C GLU A 60 1.41 4.58 7.75
N ARG A 61 1.73 5.16 8.91
CA ARG A 61 2.00 4.47 10.15
C ARG A 61 0.65 4.34 10.80
N GLU A 62 0.22 3.11 10.92
CA GLU A 62 -1.00 2.74 11.57
C GLU A 62 -0.69 2.19 12.95
N THR A 63 -1.62 2.41 13.87
CA THR A 63 -1.56 1.78 15.18
C THR A 63 -2.52 0.59 15.23
N GLY A 64 -2.13 -0.39 16.03
CA GLY A 64 -2.94 -1.57 16.26
C GLY A 64 -2.57 -2.24 17.55
N THR A 65 -3.32 -3.29 17.86
CA THR A 65 -3.12 -4.10 19.07
C THR A 65 -2.64 -5.47 18.66
N VAL A 66 -1.56 -5.93 19.30
CA VAL A 66 -1.02 -7.26 19.05
C VAL A 66 -2.03 -8.30 19.52
N LYS A 67 -2.52 -9.13 18.61
CA LYS A 67 -3.50 -10.17 18.92
C LYS A 67 -2.81 -11.36 19.59
N TRP A 68 -1.70 -11.77 19.00
CA TRP A 68 -0.82 -12.80 19.53
C TRP A 68 0.52 -12.71 18.80
N PHE A 69 1.60 -13.05 19.51
CA PHE A 69 2.94 -13.12 18.95
C PHE A 69 3.67 -14.33 19.53
N ASN A 70 4.24 -15.15 18.65
CA ASN A 70 5.02 -16.30 19.08
C ASN A 70 6.51 -16.01 18.89
N ALA A 71 7.21 -15.67 19.97
CA ALA A 71 8.63 -15.35 19.94
C ALA A 71 9.51 -16.54 19.53
N THR A 72 9.11 -17.77 19.87
CA THR A 72 9.84 -18.99 19.47
C THR A 72 9.78 -19.22 17.96
N LYS A 73 8.66 -18.87 17.32
CA LYS A 73 8.48 -19.02 15.88
C LYS A 73 8.82 -17.75 15.08
N GLY A 74 8.86 -16.59 15.73
CA GLY A 74 9.23 -15.32 15.12
C GLY A 74 8.13 -14.68 14.26
N TYR A 75 6.86 -15.00 14.51
CA TYR A 75 5.73 -14.40 13.79
C TYR A 75 4.52 -14.14 14.70
N GLY A 76 3.65 -13.23 14.27
CA GLY A 76 2.42 -12.90 14.97
C GLY A 76 1.41 -12.21 14.07
N PHE A 77 0.31 -11.79 14.69
CA PHE A 77 -0.73 -11.02 14.02
C PHE A 77 -1.14 -9.80 14.86
N ILE A 78 -1.37 -8.70 14.17
CA ILE A 78 -1.79 -7.43 14.75
C ILE A 78 -3.20 -7.10 14.26
N ALA A 79 -4.09 -6.78 15.20
CA ALA A 79 -5.42 -6.30 14.90
C ALA A 79 -5.39 -4.78 14.70
N ARG A 80 -5.85 -4.31 13.55
CA ARG A 80 -5.99 -2.87 13.26
C ARG A 80 -7.23 -2.33 13.98
N ALA A 81 -7.14 -1.12 14.53
CA ALA A 81 -8.27 -0.45 15.18
C ALA A 81 -9.47 -0.25 14.23
N ASN A 82 -9.21 -0.14 12.93
CA ASN A 82 -10.22 0.05 11.88
C ASN A 82 -11.07 -1.20 11.59
N GLY A 83 -10.94 -2.31 12.35
CA GLY A 83 -11.68 -3.56 12.12
C GLY A 83 -11.38 -4.22 10.77
N SER A 84 -10.27 -3.83 10.15
CA SER A 84 -9.79 -4.34 8.87
C SER A 84 -9.14 -5.71 9.04
N LYS A 85 -8.67 -6.31 7.94
CA LYS A 85 -7.96 -7.60 7.98
C LYS A 85 -6.80 -7.57 8.98
N ASP A 86 -6.64 -8.67 9.72
CA ASP A 86 -5.48 -8.90 10.59
C ASP A 86 -4.20 -8.78 9.75
N VAL A 87 -3.19 -8.09 10.29
CA VAL A 87 -1.93 -7.84 9.61
C VAL A 87 -0.89 -8.83 10.12
N PHE A 88 -0.20 -9.48 9.19
CA PHE A 88 0.86 -10.43 9.51
C PHE A 88 2.13 -9.68 9.90
N VAL A 89 2.78 -10.06 11.00
CA VAL A 89 4.07 -9.50 11.41
C VAL A 89 5.14 -10.59 11.51
N HIS A 90 6.34 -10.26 11.02
CA HIS A 90 7.52 -11.10 11.14
C HIS A 90 8.55 -10.43 12.05
N HIS A 91 9.32 -11.22 12.81
CA HIS A 91 10.31 -10.70 13.75
C HIS A 91 11.44 -9.89 13.08
N SER A 92 11.63 -10.02 11.76
CA SER A 92 12.59 -9.19 11.00
C SER A 92 12.19 -7.72 10.96
N GLU A 93 10.89 -7.46 10.99
CA GLU A 93 10.33 -6.11 10.83
C GLU A 93 10.19 -5.36 12.15
N ILE A 94 10.44 -6.02 13.28
CA ILE A 94 10.33 -5.42 14.61
C ILE A 94 11.60 -4.61 14.90
N GLN A 95 11.41 -3.31 15.08
CA GLN A 95 12.45 -2.36 15.45
C GLN A 95 12.68 -2.43 16.97
N SER A 96 13.52 -3.37 17.40
CA SER A 96 13.96 -3.49 18.80
C SER A 96 15.47 -3.72 18.88
N THR A 97 16.10 -3.16 19.90
CA THR A 97 17.55 -3.21 20.16
C THR A 97 18.00 -4.54 20.76
N GLY A 98 17.07 -5.37 21.24
CA GLY A 98 17.34 -6.65 21.89
C GLY A 98 16.49 -7.78 21.34
N TYR A 99 15.81 -8.49 22.23
CA TYR A 99 14.93 -9.58 21.85
C TYR A 99 13.68 -9.02 21.14
N ARG A 100 13.49 -9.40 19.88
CA ARG A 100 12.40 -8.92 19.01
C ARG A 100 11.10 -9.64 19.32
N SER A 101 10.52 -9.34 20.47
CA SER A 101 9.21 -9.86 20.90
C SER A 101 8.21 -8.76 21.16
N LEU A 102 6.94 -9.09 20.98
CA LEU A 102 5.80 -8.24 21.31
C LEU A 102 4.92 -8.95 22.34
N ASN A 103 4.33 -8.21 23.26
CA ASN A 103 3.39 -8.75 24.22
C ASN A 103 1.97 -8.76 23.63
N GLU A 104 1.17 -9.75 24.01
CA GLU A 104 -0.24 -9.81 23.61
C GLU A 104 -1.02 -8.65 24.25
N GLY A 105 -1.84 -7.95 23.46
CA GLY A 105 -2.57 -6.77 23.91
C GLY A 105 -1.77 -5.47 23.91
N GLU A 106 -0.49 -5.49 23.54
CA GLU A 106 0.35 -4.29 23.44
C GLU A 106 -0.04 -3.42 22.24
N GLN A 107 0.08 -2.10 22.40
CA GLN A 107 -0.10 -1.16 21.30
C GLN A 107 1.20 -1.01 20.52
N VAL A 108 1.08 -1.10 19.20
CA VAL A 108 2.21 -1.01 18.29
C VAL A 108 1.90 -0.07 17.15
N GLU A 109 2.90 0.65 16.69
CA GLU A 109 2.89 1.46 15.49
C GLU A 109 3.63 0.70 14.38
N PHE A 110 3.03 0.60 13.20
CA PHE A 110 3.59 -0.13 12.07
C PHE A 110 3.08 0.42 10.74
N THR A 111 3.78 0.11 9.66
CA THR A 111 3.29 0.41 8.30
C THR A 111 2.77 -0.85 7.64
N VAL A 112 1.66 -0.75 6.91
CA VAL A 112 1.07 -1.87 6.19
C VAL A 112 1.58 -1.89 4.76
N GLU A 113 2.14 -3.03 4.34
CA GLU A 113 2.55 -3.28 2.96
C GLU A 113 1.82 -4.50 2.39
N GLN A 114 1.61 -4.56 1.08
CA GLN A 114 1.07 -5.72 0.39
C GLN A 114 2.19 -6.69 0.01
N GLY A 115 2.29 -7.80 0.74
CA GLY A 115 3.21 -8.89 0.46
C GLY A 115 2.56 -10.06 -0.31
N PRO A 116 3.34 -11.09 -0.67
CA PRO A 116 2.86 -12.26 -1.41
C PRO A 116 1.82 -13.09 -0.63
N LYS A 117 1.79 -12.97 0.71
CA LYS A 117 0.85 -13.66 1.60
C LYS A 117 -0.33 -12.79 2.07
N GLY A 118 -0.41 -11.55 1.57
CA GLY A 118 -1.39 -10.56 2.00
C GLY A 118 -0.77 -9.38 2.74
N PRO A 119 -1.57 -8.61 3.51
CA PRO A 119 -1.08 -7.44 4.23
C PRO A 119 -0.08 -7.84 5.33
N GLN A 120 1.11 -7.27 5.27
CA GLN A 120 2.18 -7.47 6.24
C GLN A 120 2.57 -6.14 6.91
N ALA A 121 2.98 -6.21 8.17
CA ALA A 121 3.45 -5.07 8.93
C ALA A 121 4.97 -4.94 8.78
N ILE A 122 5.42 -3.76 8.39
CA ILE A 122 6.84 -3.38 8.31
C ILE A 122 7.15 -2.29 9.35
N ASN A 123 8.41 -2.21 9.77
CA ASN A 123 8.89 -1.20 10.72
C ASN A 123 8.03 -1.11 11.99
N VAL A 124 7.82 -2.24 12.65
CA VAL A 124 6.98 -2.33 13.84
C VAL A 124 7.72 -1.77 15.06
N VAL A 125 7.12 -0.80 15.73
CA VAL A 125 7.62 -0.16 16.94
C VAL A 125 6.58 -0.35 18.05
N ALA A 126 7.00 -0.82 19.21
CA ALA A 126 6.15 -0.87 20.40
C ALA A 126 6.06 0.53 21.05
N LEU A 127 4.86 0.92 21.47
CA LEU A 127 4.56 2.24 22.07
C LEU A 127 4.60 2.20 23.60
#